data_AF-A0A2P7AR94-F1
#
_entry.id   AF-A0A2P7AR94-F1
#
_cell.length_a   1.000
_cell.length_b   1.000
_cell.length_c   1.000
_cell.angle_alpha   90.00
_cell.angle_beta   90.00
_cell.angle_gamma   90.00
#
_symmetry.space_group_name_H-M   'P 1'
#
loop_
_entity.id
_entity.type
_entity.pdbx_description
1 polymer ?
#
loop_
_entity_poly.entity_id
_entity_poly.type
_entity_poly.pdbx_seq_one_letter_code
_entity_poly.pdbx_strand_id
1 'polypeptide(L)' 'METDMKALVLKEHGGIENFEIADLQIPKPRPSEVLVRIASASLNQIDTKIRGGLLIGPDLPA' A
#
# COMPACT_ATOMS: atom_id res chain seq x y z
N MET A 1 12.78 17.74 -7.54
CA MET A 1 12.60 16.27 -7.49
C MET A 1 11.25 16.02 -6.86
N GLU A 2 10.49 15.05 -7.37
CA GLU A 2 9.18 14.67 -6.82
C GLU A 2 9.36 14.24 -5.35
N THR A 3 8.53 14.78 -4.44
CA THR A 3 8.59 14.49 -3.00
C THR A 3 7.59 13.43 -2.57
N ASP A 4 6.56 13.22 -3.40
CA ASP A 4 5.44 12.33 -3.13
C ASP A 4 5.31 11.28 -4.24
N MET A 5 4.64 10.17 -3.93
CA MET A 5 4.27 9.09 -4.82
C MET A 5 2.78 8.80 -4.70
N LYS A 6 2.18 8.28 -5.77
CA LYS A 6 0.81 7.77 -5.69
C LYS A 6 0.78 6.34 -5.17
N ALA A 7 -0.13 6.06 -4.26
CA ALA A 7 -0.38 4.72 -3.71
C ALA A 7 -1.89 4.44 -3.62
N LEU A 8 -2.26 3.17 -3.75
CA LEU A 8 -3.59 2.67 -3.41
C LEU A 8 -3.57 2.28 -1.93
N VAL A 9 -4.24 3.08 -1.10
CA VAL A 9 -4.27 2.92 0.36
C VAL A 9 -5.60 2.30 0.78
N LEU A 10 -5.56 1.28 1.62
CA LEU A 10 -6.74 0.74 2.27
C LEU A 10 -7.01 1.51 3.56
N LYS A 11 -8.14 2.22 3.63
CA LYS A 11 -8.51 3.03 4.80
C LYS A 11 -9.01 2.20 5.96
N GLU A 12 -9.87 1.22 5.65
CA GLU A 12 -10.54 0.35 6.61
C GLU A 12 -10.80 -1.03 6.00
N HIS A 13 -10.91 -2.06 6.83
CA HIS A 13 -11.30 -3.39 6.36
C HIS A 13 -12.71 -3.38 5.76
N GLY A 14 -12.96 -4.19 4.73
CA GLY A 14 -14.30 -4.34 4.14
C GLY A 14 -14.30 -4.42 2.62
N GLY A 15 -15.21 -3.68 2.00
CA GLY A 15 -15.42 -3.66 0.56
C GLY A 15 -14.32 -2.90 -0.20
N ILE A 16 -14.50 -2.72 -1.51
CA ILE A 16 -13.49 -2.06 -2.37
C ILE A 16 -13.55 -0.54 -2.24
N GLU A 17 -14.66 -0.01 -1.73
CA GLU A 17 -14.92 1.39 -1.43
C GLU A 17 -13.96 1.98 -0.40
N ASN A 18 -13.30 1.12 0.39
CA ASN A 18 -12.31 1.54 1.37
C ASN A 18 -10.91 1.78 0.76
N PHE A 19 -10.73 1.55 -0.53
CA PHE A 19 -9.49 1.92 -1.22
C PHE A 19 -9.53 3.38 -1.70
N GLU A 20 -8.43 4.09 -1.48
CA GLU A 20 -8.23 5.47 -1.90
C GLU A 20 -6.89 5.61 -2.63
N ILE A 21 -6.86 6.31 -3.77
CA ILE A 21 -5.59 6.74 -4.36
C ILE A 21 -5.15 8.01 -3.65
N ALA A 22 -4.01 7.95 -2.98
CA ALA A 22 -3.45 9.08 -2.23
C ALA A 22 -2.01 9.39 -2.67
N ASP A 23 -1.60 10.65 -2.49
CA ASP A 23 -0.20 11.06 -2.58
C ASP A 23 0.47 10.88 -1.21
N LEU A 24 1.54 10.09 -1.15
CA LEU A 24 2.31 9.78 0.05
C LEU A 24 3.77 10.21 -0.14
N GLN A 25 4.43 10.64 0.93
CA GLN A 25 5.85 10.98 0.87
C GLN A 25 6.68 9.78 0.39
N ILE A 26 7.61 10.04 -0.54
CA ILE A 26 8.52 9.00 -1.03
C ILE A 26 9.37 8.51 0.16
N PRO A 27 9.36 7.20 0.48
CA PRO A 27 10.11 6.68 1.60
C PRO A 27 11.62 6.79 1.36
N LYS A 28 12.37 7.07 2.42
CA LYS A 28 13.84 7.06 2.40
C LYS A 28 14.34 5.67 2.78
N PRO A 29 15.06 4.95 1.90
CA PRO A 29 15.60 3.65 2.23
C PRO A 29 16.66 3.75 3.34
N ARG A 30 16.67 2.77 4.25
CA ARG A 30 17.70 2.59 5.29
C ARG A 30 18.91 1.84 4.73
N PRO A 31 20.02 1.70 5.48
CA PRO A 31 21.13 0.86 5.05
C PRO A 31 20.66 -0.56 4.69
N SER A 32 21.09 -1.06 3.54
CA SER A 32 20.68 -2.36 2.95
C SER A 32 19.26 -2.42 2.35
N GLU A 33 18.55 -1.31 2.24
CA GLU A 33 17.29 -1.21 1.49
C GLU A 33 17.51 -0.49 0.15
N VAL A 34 16.62 -0.75 -0.80
CA VAL A 34 16.59 -0.04 -2.09
C VAL A 34 15.22 0.60 -2.29
N LEU A 35 15.20 1.78 -2.91
CA LEU A 35 13.97 2.42 -3.36
C LEU A 35 13.65 1.94 -4.78
N VAL A 36 12.49 1.30 -4.95
CA VAL A 36 12.05 0.78 -6.24
C VAL A 36 10.90 1.63 -6.78
N ARG A 37 11.03 2.12 -8.01
CA ARG A 37 9.91 2.72 -8.74
C ARG A 37 9.06 1.60 -9.33
N ILE A 38 7.87 1.38 -8.76
CA ILE A 38 6.96 0.33 -9.19
C ILE A 38 6.37 0.68 -10.56
N ALA A 39 6.61 -0.16 -11.57
CA ALA A 39 5.99 -0.04 -12.89
C ALA A 39 4.61 -0.72 -12.96
N SER A 40 4.46 -1.83 -12.22
CA SER A 40 3.21 -2.59 -12.10
C SER A 40 3.25 -3.46 -10.85
N ALA A 41 2.09 -3.66 -10.21
CA ALA A 41 1.91 -4.61 -9.11
C ALA A 41 0.92 -5.71 -9.50
N SER A 42 1.19 -6.95 -9.08
CA SER A 42 0.24 -8.07 -9.22
C SER A 42 -0.74 -8.05 -8.06
N LEU A 43 -1.97 -8.51 -8.32
CA LEU A 43 -2.90 -8.89 -7.27
C LEU A 43 -2.72 -10.37 -6.92
N ASN A 44 -2.81 -10.68 -5.63
CA ASN A 44 -2.74 -12.01 -5.06
C ASN A 44 -4.04 -12.32 -4.31
N GLN A 45 -4.37 -13.62 -4.13
CA GLN A 45 -5.56 -14.00 -3.34
C GLN A 45 -5.52 -13.46 -1.90
N ILE A 46 -4.32 -13.35 -1.31
CA ILE A 46 -4.17 -12.90 0.07
C ILE A 46 -4.62 -11.45 0.27
N ASP A 47 -4.49 -10.61 -0.75
CA ASP A 47 -4.87 -9.20 -0.70
C ASP A 47 -6.36 -9.05 -0.38
N THR A 48 -7.20 -9.92 -0.95
CA THR A 48 -8.64 -9.92 -0.67
C THR A 48 -8.96 -10.29 0.77
N LYS A 49 -8.16 -11.17 1.37
CA LYS A 49 -8.33 -11.63 2.76
C LYS A 49 -7.83 -10.57 3.74
N ILE A 50 -6.67 -9.97 3.49
CA ILE A 50 -6.14 -8.85 4.28
C ILE A 50 -7.15 -7.71 4.28
N ARG A 51 -7.63 -7.30 3.10
CA ARG A 51 -8.69 -6.30 2.97
C ARG A 51 -9.95 -6.65 3.76
N GLY A 52 -10.30 -7.93 3.83
CA GLY A 52 -11.45 -8.42 4.60
C GLY A 52 -11.23 -8.53 6.12
N GLY A 53 -10.06 -8.18 6.67
CA GLY A 53 -9.79 -8.22 8.10
C GLY A 53 -8.94 -9.40 8.59
N LEU A 54 -8.27 -10.13 7.69
CA LEU A 54 -7.29 -11.14 8.11
C LEU A 54 -6.10 -10.45 8.80
N LEU A 55 -5.87 -10.78 10.08
CA LEU A 55 -4.86 -10.19 10.96
C LEU A 55 -3.40 -10.64 10.65
N ILE A 56 -3.02 -10.58 9.38
CA ILE A 56 -1.63 -10.73 8.90
C ILE A 56 -1.17 -9.50 8.09
N GLY A 57 -2.08 -8.56 7.82
CA GLY A 57 -1.79 -7.31 7.12
C GLY A 57 -1.19 -6.24 8.04
N PRO A 58 -0.72 -5.13 7.44
CA PRO A 58 -0.26 -3.96 8.20
C PRO A 58 -1.41 -3.28 8.95
N ASP A 59 -1.06 -2.44 9.93
CA ASP A 59 -2.03 -1.55 10.58
C ASP A 59 -2.61 -0.57 9.56
N LEU A 60 -3.94 -0.41 9.55
CA LEU A 60 -4.62 0.50 8.63
C LEU A 60 -4.61 1.95 9.18
N PRO A 61 -4.50 2.98 8.30
CA PRO A 61 -4.46 2.89 6.84
C PRO A 61 -3.09 2.49 6.29
N ALA A 62 -3.06 1.62 5.28
CA ALA A 62 -1.83 1.11 4.65
C ALA A 62 -2.02 0.69 3.19
#